data_AF-R9IZ12-F1
#
_entry.id   AF-R9IZ12-F1
#
_cell.length_a   1.000
_cell.length_b   1.000
_cell.length_c   1.000
_cell.angle_alpha   90.00
_cell.angle_beta   90.00
_cell.angle_gamma   90.00
#
_symmetry.space_group_name_H-M   'P 1'
#
loop_
_entity.id
_entity.type
_entity.pdbx_description
1 polymer ?
#
loop_
_entity_poly.entity_id
_entity_poly.type
_entity_poly.pdbx_seq_one_letter_code
_entity_poly.pdbx_strand_id
1 'polypeptide(L)'
;MYPVSDAFLQAVQENTREYYWTGKITTKAGKEYPFGYRDIVKGSGYITAQCCGSTELEIGTVYASEMGITLFSQIDRYTLEDAKVELSCHFRLPDGGFEEIPMGIFEVSEANRHLKTLELKAYDYMLRFEKSFNGFETVGNAYAFLELCCGACDVELAHTKEEIEAMPNGAEMLSVYPENDIETYRDVLYFVAQVLGGFFCINREGCLELRKYGAAPVLEVKGKHRFSSSFSDFITRYTAVSSTNLRTQTAEYYALETDDGLTMNLGVNPLLQFGLEETRRTLCENILADLSVISYVPFDSSTIGNPALDLGDVLTFSGGQTDGTQTACITSIEHRIGGRQSIRCVGKNPRLAQAKSKNDKNISGLLNQIEAGKIGIHTFTNASAYTIADSDVRIISLEFASSEETHVQFFGQVLVDVAAVQTDREASAKGSIVIPSNTDGTAETDGSDESSDSVTVEVELPVTWTEDGMAEAIVTFVFNDDEILLHHPAETWHSGKHILFLYYPIDNVVPNITNTFEVYLRMANGTGSVDTGGCIAAISGQAMAAAAAWDGKINIEETTAGFMIGGGLQGKGYAETIKMETMELVQKSYSDHVADKYAIGAFCRPVVMEQEV
;
A
#
# COMPACT_ATOMS: atom_id res chain seq x y z
N MET A 1 31.81 -15.83 -5.18
CA MET A 1 32.93 -15.57 -6.10
C MET A 1 32.60 -16.22 -7.43
N TYR A 2 32.93 -15.56 -8.53
CA TYR A 2 32.74 -16.12 -9.87
C TYR A 2 33.59 -17.41 -10.03
N PRO A 3 33.02 -18.51 -10.56
CA PRO A 3 33.73 -19.76 -10.71
C PRO A 3 34.89 -19.59 -11.70
N VAL A 4 36.11 -19.87 -11.25
CA VAL A 4 37.35 -19.73 -12.00
C VAL A 4 38.23 -20.96 -11.78
N SER A 5 39.16 -21.22 -12.70
CA SER A 5 40.07 -22.36 -12.55
C SER A 5 41.05 -22.22 -11.37
N ASP A 6 41.50 -23.34 -10.81
CA ASP A 6 42.57 -23.34 -9.80
C ASP A 6 43.86 -22.70 -10.35
N ALA A 7 44.12 -22.86 -11.65
CA ALA A 7 45.25 -22.25 -12.34
C ALA A 7 45.15 -20.72 -12.35
N PHE A 8 43.94 -20.18 -12.54
CA PHE A 8 43.68 -18.75 -12.43
C PHE A 8 43.91 -18.25 -11.00
N LEU A 9 43.40 -18.96 -9.98
CA LEU A 9 43.61 -18.58 -8.58
C LEU A 9 45.11 -18.56 -8.18
N GLN A 10 45.93 -19.42 -8.80
CA GLN A 10 47.38 -19.37 -8.66
C GLN A 10 48.01 -18.18 -9.39
N ALA A 11 47.63 -17.96 -10.66
CA ALA A 11 48.16 -16.87 -11.49
C ALA A 11 47.83 -15.49 -10.89
N VAL A 12 46.64 -15.32 -10.32
CA VAL A 12 46.23 -14.09 -9.62
C VAL A 12 47.03 -13.88 -8.33
N GLN A 13 47.77 -14.85 -7.79
CA GLN A 13 48.63 -14.64 -6.63
C GLN A 13 50.07 -14.23 -6.99
N GLU A 14 50.41 -14.22 -8.28
CA GLU A 14 51.74 -13.84 -8.75
C GLU A 14 51.95 -12.31 -8.76
N ASN A 15 53.21 -11.89 -8.63
CA ASN A 15 53.59 -10.47 -8.65
C ASN A 15 53.60 -9.88 -10.07
N THR A 16 53.84 -10.71 -11.08
CA THR A 16 53.85 -10.33 -12.50
C THR A 16 52.64 -10.95 -13.18
N ARG A 17 51.62 -10.14 -13.42
CA ARG A 17 50.36 -10.56 -14.02
C ARG A 17 50.25 -9.97 -15.42
N GLU A 18 49.96 -10.81 -16.39
CA GLU A 18 49.59 -10.37 -17.74
C GLU A 18 48.09 -10.54 -17.92
N TYR A 19 47.41 -9.43 -18.15
CA TYR A 19 45.98 -9.42 -18.42
C TYR A 19 45.64 -8.31 -19.40
N TYR A 20 44.54 -8.47 -20.13
CA TYR A 20 44.00 -7.46 -21.03
C TYR A 20 42.48 -7.45 -20.97
N TRP A 21 41.88 -6.37 -21.46
CA TRP A 21 40.42 -6.22 -21.49
C TRP A 21 39.92 -6.17 -22.93
N THR A 22 38.74 -6.73 -23.12
CA THR A 22 37.99 -6.61 -24.36
C THR A 22 36.57 -6.23 -24.04
N GLY A 23 35.87 -5.65 -25.00
CA GLY A 23 34.44 -5.51 -24.89
C GLY A 23 33.76 -5.41 -26.24
N LYS A 24 32.44 -5.40 -26.18
CA LYS A 24 31.58 -5.31 -27.36
C LYS A 24 30.44 -4.36 -27.06
N ILE A 25 30.21 -3.41 -27.95
CA ILE A 25 29.04 -2.53 -27.92
C ILE A 25 28.04 -3.02 -28.98
N THR A 26 26.83 -3.33 -28.58
CA THR A 26 25.74 -3.74 -29.47
C THR A 26 24.66 -2.67 -29.42
N THR A 27 24.43 -1.96 -30.53
CA THR A 27 23.39 -0.94 -30.60
C THR A 27 21.99 -1.57 -30.63
N LYS A 28 20.96 -0.77 -30.33
CA LYS A 28 19.55 -1.17 -30.46
C LYS A 28 19.16 -1.70 -31.85
N ALA A 29 19.86 -1.25 -32.89
CA ALA A 29 19.69 -1.72 -34.26
C ALA A 29 20.45 -3.04 -34.57
N GLY A 30 21.07 -3.66 -33.56
CA GLY A 30 21.82 -4.92 -33.68
C GLY A 30 23.22 -4.75 -34.28
N LYS A 31 23.75 -3.51 -34.37
CA LYS A 31 25.09 -3.29 -34.91
C LYS A 31 26.14 -3.47 -33.82
N GLU A 32 27.10 -4.35 -34.06
CA GLU A 32 28.16 -4.66 -33.11
C GLU A 32 29.45 -3.88 -33.40
N TYR A 33 30.06 -3.38 -32.33
CA TYR A 33 31.36 -2.71 -32.34
C TYR A 33 32.26 -3.36 -31.27
N PRO A 34 33.11 -4.33 -31.64
CA PRO A 34 34.11 -4.87 -30.73
C PRO A 34 35.22 -3.84 -30.51
N PHE A 35 35.77 -3.81 -29.29
CA PHE A 35 36.93 -3.01 -28.94
C PHE A 35 37.90 -3.83 -28.08
N GLY A 36 39.20 -3.60 -28.30
CA GLY A 36 40.26 -4.22 -27.53
C GLY A 36 40.90 -3.26 -26.54
N TYR A 37 41.84 -3.78 -25.76
CA TYR A 37 42.54 -3.00 -24.73
C TYR A 37 43.25 -1.75 -25.26
N ARG A 38 43.69 -1.76 -26.53
CA ARG A 38 44.36 -0.60 -27.17
C ARG A 38 43.41 0.53 -27.51
N ASP A 39 42.13 0.24 -27.63
CA ASP A 39 41.09 1.23 -27.95
C ASP A 39 40.63 1.96 -26.68
N ILE A 40 40.99 1.46 -25.50
CA ILE A 40 40.64 2.04 -24.20
C ILE A 40 41.67 3.11 -23.81
N VAL A 41 41.20 4.32 -23.49
CA VAL A 41 42.07 5.38 -22.97
C VAL A 41 42.59 4.95 -21.59
N LYS A 42 43.92 4.94 -21.43
CA LYS A 42 44.58 4.48 -20.21
C LYS A 42 44.07 5.21 -18.97
N GLY A 43 43.60 4.46 -17.97
CA GLY A 43 43.13 4.98 -16.70
C GLY A 43 41.71 5.57 -16.70
N SER A 44 40.99 5.48 -17.82
CA SER A 44 39.60 5.98 -17.92
C SER A 44 38.55 4.96 -17.52
N GLY A 45 38.86 3.66 -17.65
CA GLY A 45 37.88 2.60 -17.47
C GLY A 45 37.71 2.19 -16.00
N TYR A 46 36.47 2.07 -15.55
CA TYR A 46 36.12 1.55 -14.23
C TYR A 46 34.79 0.80 -14.26
N ILE A 47 34.63 -0.12 -13.31
CA ILE A 47 33.37 -0.77 -12.96
C ILE A 47 33.21 -0.64 -11.45
N THR A 48 32.09 -0.10 -11.00
CA THR A 48 31.77 0.07 -9.58
C THR A 48 30.46 -0.63 -9.27
N ALA A 49 30.47 -1.47 -8.24
CA ALA A 49 29.28 -2.08 -7.70
C ALA A 49 29.26 -1.89 -6.18
N GLN A 50 28.06 -1.75 -5.62
CA GLN A 50 27.85 -1.59 -4.18
C GLN A 50 26.54 -2.26 -3.77
N CYS A 51 26.47 -2.77 -2.55
CA CYS A 51 25.22 -3.28 -1.97
C CYS A 51 24.79 -2.50 -0.73
N CYS A 52 25.62 -1.65 -0.15
CA CYS A 52 25.25 -0.86 1.04
C CYS A 52 25.60 0.61 0.85
N GLY A 53 24.92 1.47 1.61
CA GLY A 53 25.37 2.83 1.83
C GLY A 53 26.77 2.91 2.44
N SER A 54 27.32 4.12 2.54
CA SER A 54 28.73 4.34 2.92
C SER A 54 29.05 4.11 4.40
N THR A 55 28.05 3.89 5.27
CA THR A 55 28.22 3.95 6.73
C THR A 55 27.74 2.71 7.49
N GLU A 56 26.76 1.96 6.98
CA GLU A 56 26.16 0.82 7.69
C GLU A 56 25.84 -0.32 6.71
N LEU A 57 25.82 -1.54 7.23
CA LEU A 57 25.31 -2.69 6.48
C LEU A 57 23.78 -2.60 6.40
N GLU A 58 23.26 -2.81 5.21
CA GLU A 58 21.84 -2.72 4.92
C GLU A 58 21.38 -4.04 4.28
N ILE A 59 20.11 -4.36 4.47
CA ILE A 59 19.39 -5.42 3.75
C ILE A 59 18.25 -4.79 2.95
N GLY A 60 17.82 -5.47 1.90
CA GLY A 60 16.84 -4.94 0.97
C GLY A 60 17.43 -4.05 -0.12
N THR A 61 18.68 -3.65 -0.04
CA THR A 61 19.26 -2.69 -0.99
C THR A 61 19.31 -3.22 -2.43
N VAL A 62 19.03 -2.32 -3.37
CA VAL A 62 18.91 -2.61 -4.81
C VAL A 62 19.69 -1.58 -5.63
N TYR A 63 21.02 -1.57 -5.48
CA TYR A 63 21.89 -0.63 -6.18
C TYR A 63 22.21 -1.10 -7.61
N ALA A 64 22.28 -0.14 -8.53
CA ALA A 64 22.79 -0.39 -9.88
C ALA A 64 24.33 -0.34 -9.88
N SER A 65 24.94 -1.26 -10.62
CA SER A 65 26.37 -1.20 -10.93
C SER A 65 26.60 -0.20 -12.06
N GLU A 66 27.67 0.59 -11.95
CA GLU A 66 28.06 1.58 -12.95
C GLU A 66 29.35 1.14 -13.64
N MET A 67 29.41 1.36 -14.95
CA MET A 67 30.60 1.21 -15.77
C MET A 67 30.88 2.52 -16.50
N GLY A 68 32.10 3.01 -16.36
CA GLY A 68 32.61 4.16 -17.12
C GLY A 68 33.78 3.72 -17.99
N ILE A 69 33.80 4.12 -19.26
CA ILE A 69 34.93 3.83 -20.16
C ILE A 69 35.10 4.91 -21.21
N THR A 70 36.34 5.30 -21.51
CA THR A 70 36.64 6.17 -22.64
C THR A 70 37.34 5.39 -23.75
N LEU A 71 36.80 5.46 -24.96
CA LEU A 71 37.27 4.74 -26.15
C LEU A 71 37.82 5.69 -27.21
N PHE A 72 38.87 5.29 -27.92
CA PHE A 72 39.35 5.92 -29.16
C PHE A 72 38.47 5.50 -30.34
N SER A 73 37.23 5.97 -30.33
CA SER A 73 36.22 5.56 -31.30
C SER A 73 35.58 6.75 -32.02
N GLN A 74 35.11 6.49 -33.24
CA GLN A 74 34.36 7.44 -34.07
C GLN A 74 32.90 7.01 -34.28
N ILE A 75 32.41 6.07 -33.44
CA ILE A 75 31.01 5.65 -33.46
C ILE A 75 30.10 6.87 -33.26
N ASP A 76 28.98 6.87 -33.97
CA ASP A 76 27.98 7.92 -33.82
C ASP A 76 27.27 7.79 -32.47
N ARG A 77 27.39 8.84 -31.63
CA ARG A 77 26.84 8.86 -30.27
C ARG A 77 25.32 8.69 -30.23
N TYR A 78 24.62 9.13 -31.27
CA TYR A 78 23.16 9.01 -31.35
C TYR A 78 22.68 7.57 -31.57
N THR A 79 23.60 6.65 -31.88
CA THR A 79 23.31 5.23 -32.04
C THR A 79 23.59 4.42 -30.77
N LEU A 80 24.04 5.09 -29.70
CA LEU A 80 24.55 4.46 -28.49
C LEU A 80 23.60 4.55 -27.29
N GLU A 81 22.53 5.33 -27.36
CA GLU A 81 21.48 5.31 -26.33
C GLU A 81 20.86 3.90 -26.27
N ASP A 82 20.70 3.37 -25.05
CA ASP A 82 20.28 1.97 -24.77
C ASP A 82 21.19 0.89 -25.39
N ALA A 83 22.42 1.22 -25.81
CA ALA A 83 23.32 0.22 -26.37
C ALA A 83 23.85 -0.70 -25.26
N LYS A 84 23.92 -2.01 -25.55
CA LYS A 84 24.47 -3.02 -24.65
C LYS A 84 26.00 -3.03 -24.73
N VAL A 85 26.68 -2.94 -23.59
CA VAL A 85 28.13 -3.06 -23.47
C VAL A 85 28.47 -4.29 -22.65
N GLU A 86 29.25 -5.18 -23.24
CA GLU A 86 29.77 -6.39 -22.58
C GLU A 86 31.27 -6.20 -22.38
N LEU A 87 31.77 -6.45 -21.17
CA LEU A 87 33.18 -6.34 -20.83
C LEU A 87 33.70 -7.68 -20.32
N SER A 88 34.89 -8.06 -20.78
CA SER A 88 35.59 -9.25 -20.32
C SER A 88 37.04 -8.92 -19.98
N CYS A 89 37.53 -9.51 -18.88
CA CYS A 89 38.92 -9.49 -18.48
C CYS A 89 39.56 -10.83 -18.84
N HIS A 90 40.69 -10.79 -19.54
CA HIS A 90 41.43 -11.98 -19.97
C HIS A 90 42.71 -12.07 -19.17
N PHE A 91 42.91 -13.19 -18.47
CA PHE A 91 44.04 -13.37 -17.57
C PHE A 91 44.94 -14.52 -18.04
N ARG A 92 46.25 -14.27 -18.09
CA ARG A 92 47.20 -15.28 -18.56
C ARG A 92 47.40 -16.37 -17.50
N LEU A 93 47.20 -17.61 -17.92
CA LEU A 93 47.43 -18.81 -17.14
C LEU A 93 48.90 -19.27 -17.21
N PRO A 94 49.35 -20.14 -16.28
CA PRO A 94 50.74 -20.64 -16.27
C PRO A 94 51.13 -21.43 -17.52
N ASP A 95 50.17 -22.03 -18.21
CA ASP A 95 50.36 -22.75 -19.48
C ASP A 95 50.51 -21.81 -20.70
N GLY A 96 50.34 -20.50 -20.49
CA GLY A 96 50.40 -19.47 -21.52
C GLY A 96 49.08 -19.18 -22.21
N GLY A 97 48.00 -19.88 -21.86
CA GLY A 97 46.64 -19.60 -22.30
C GLY A 97 46.05 -18.36 -21.60
N PHE A 98 44.87 -17.92 -22.05
CA PHE A 98 44.11 -16.87 -21.40
C PHE A 98 42.75 -17.41 -20.96
N GLU A 99 42.40 -17.17 -19.70
CA GLU A 99 41.06 -17.42 -19.17
C GLU A 99 40.24 -16.13 -19.25
N GLU A 100 39.07 -16.21 -19.87
CA GLU A 100 38.14 -15.10 -20.02
C GLU A 100 37.18 -15.05 -18.83
N ILE A 101 37.10 -13.88 -18.19
CA ILE A 101 36.20 -13.62 -17.07
C ILE A 101 35.26 -12.50 -17.50
N PRO A 102 33.95 -12.78 -17.62
CA PRO A 102 32.97 -11.73 -17.88
C PRO A 102 32.94 -10.78 -16.67
N MET A 103 32.80 -9.50 -16.93
CA MET A 103 32.79 -8.42 -15.93
C MET A 103 31.46 -7.69 -15.87
N GLY A 104 30.44 -8.23 -16.53
CA GLY A 104 29.07 -7.73 -16.51
C GLY A 104 28.58 -7.21 -17.85
N ILE A 105 27.27 -6.94 -17.86
CA ILE A 105 26.52 -6.39 -18.99
C ILE A 105 25.94 -5.05 -18.53
N PHE A 106 26.14 -4.02 -19.34
CA PHE A 106 25.72 -2.66 -19.01
C PHE A 106 24.98 -2.01 -20.20
N GLU A 107 24.03 -1.13 -19.92
CA GLU A 107 23.32 -0.30 -20.89
C GLU A 107 23.84 1.12 -20.84
N VAL A 108 24.23 1.65 -22.00
CA VAL A 108 24.73 3.01 -22.12
C VAL A 108 23.61 4.01 -21.81
N SER A 109 23.87 4.84 -20.80
CA SER A 109 23.01 5.96 -20.40
C SER A 109 23.57 7.29 -20.91
N GLU A 110 24.89 7.49 -20.83
CA GLU A 110 25.55 8.70 -21.35
C GLU A 110 26.63 8.36 -22.37
N ALA A 111 26.64 9.09 -23.49
CA ALA A 111 27.66 8.98 -24.53
C ALA A 111 28.22 10.37 -24.91
N ASN A 112 29.30 10.77 -24.24
CA ASN A 112 29.96 12.06 -24.40
C ASN A 112 31.09 11.97 -25.43
N ARG A 113 31.06 12.86 -26.43
CA ARG A 113 32.07 12.88 -27.50
C ARG A 113 33.02 14.05 -27.35
N HIS A 114 34.32 13.73 -27.41
CA HIS A 114 35.40 14.69 -27.59
C HIS A 114 36.06 14.50 -28.97
N LEU A 115 37.05 15.35 -29.31
CA LEU A 115 37.70 15.40 -30.62
C LEU A 115 38.17 14.03 -31.17
N LYS A 116 38.63 13.11 -30.31
CA LYS A 116 39.14 11.79 -30.70
C LYS A 116 38.68 10.64 -29.79
N THR A 117 37.84 10.94 -28.81
CA THR A 117 37.44 9.99 -27.78
C THR A 117 35.95 10.04 -27.55
N LEU A 118 35.41 8.90 -27.13
CA LEU A 118 34.03 8.68 -26.78
C LEU A 118 34.01 8.16 -25.36
N GLU A 119 33.48 8.95 -24.44
CA GLU A 119 33.26 8.59 -23.04
C GLU A 119 31.86 8.02 -22.90
N LEU A 120 31.78 6.82 -22.34
CA LEU A 120 30.54 6.10 -22.10
C LEU A 120 30.37 5.93 -20.60
N LYS A 121 29.16 6.22 -20.12
CA LYS A 121 28.67 5.73 -18.83
C LYS A 121 27.50 4.81 -19.08
N ALA A 122 27.55 3.65 -18.46
CA ALA A 122 26.56 2.62 -18.60
C ALA A 122 26.24 2.03 -17.22
N TYR A 123 25.01 1.55 -17.06
CA TYR A 123 24.54 0.93 -15.82
C TYR A 123 24.05 -0.48 -16.11
N ASP A 124 24.06 -1.37 -15.12
CA ASP A 124 23.47 -2.69 -15.28
C ASP A 124 21.94 -2.62 -15.47
N TYR A 125 21.32 -3.78 -15.71
CA TYR A 125 19.87 -3.88 -15.89
C TYR A 125 19.06 -3.53 -14.65
N MET A 126 19.69 -3.17 -13.51
CA MET A 126 18.97 -2.75 -12.33
C MET A 126 18.17 -1.45 -12.55
N LEU A 127 18.63 -0.57 -13.45
CA LEU A 127 17.87 0.64 -13.81
C LEU A 127 16.53 0.34 -14.49
N ARG A 128 16.37 -0.83 -15.11
CA ARG A 128 15.09 -1.22 -15.75
C ARG A 128 13.96 -1.36 -14.73
N PHE A 129 14.27 -1.52 -13.45
CA PHE A 129 13.30 -1.62 -12.34
C PHE A 129 12.79 -0.25 -11.84
N GLU A 130 13.26 0.89 -12.37
CA GLU A 130 12.71 2.21 -12.04
C GLU A 130 11.34 2.49 -12.71
N LYS A 131 10.76 1.50 -13.41
CA LYS A 131 9.41 1.61 -13.95
C LYS A 131 8.38 1.71 -12.82
N SER A 132 7.33 2.51 -13.03
CA SER A 132 6.22 2.63 -12.08
C SER A 132 5.50 1.31 -11.86
N PHE A 133 5.23 1.00 -10.60
CA PHE A 133 4.49 -0.16 -10.17
C PHE A 133 3.02 0.22 -9.92
N ASN A 134 2.09 -0.40 -10.65
CA ASN A 134 0.65 -0.15 -10.52
C ASN A 134 -0.11 -1.39 -9.99
N GLY A 135 0.61 -2.37 -9.43
CA GLY A 135 0.06 -3.65 -8.97
C GLY A 135 -0.56 -3.57 -7.58
N PHE A 136 -1.55 -2.67 -7.41
CA PHE A 136 -2.36 -2.63 -6.18
C PHE A 136 -3.07 -3.99 -6.02
N GLU A 137 -3.06 -4.56 -4.80
CA GLU A 137 -3.69 -5.85 -4.46
C GLU A 137 -3.01 -7.10 -5.03
N THR A 138 -1.68 -7.07 -5.21
CA THR A 138 -0.92 -8.25 -5.63
C THR A 138 -0.67 -9.17 -4.43
N VAL A 139 -1.05 -10.44 -4.54
CA VAL A 139 -0.77 -11.50 -3.56
C VAL A 139 0.07 -12.59 -4.21
N GLY A 140 1.16 -12.98 -3.56
CA GLY A 140 2.05 -14.01 -4.07
C GLY A 140 3.17 -14.36 -3.09
N ASN A 141 3.91 -15.43 -3.37
CA ASN A 141 5.14 -15.71 -2.65
C ASN A 141 6.31 -14.87 -3.20
N ALA A 142 7.47 -14.91 -2.55
CA ALA A 142 8.62 -14.12 -2.95
C ALA A 142 9.00 -14.36 -4.42
N TYR A 143 8.94 -15.61 -4.89
CA TYR A 143 9.22 -15.93 -6.30
C TYR A 143 8.23 -15.29 -7.27
N ALA A 144 6.93 -15.32 -6.97
CA ALA A 144 5.91 -14.71 -7.82
C ALA A 144 6.11 -13.19 -7.96
N PHE A 145 6.52 -12.51 -6.88
CA PHE A 145 6.90 -11.09 -6.95
C PHE A 145 8.14 -10.87 -7.82
N LEU A 146 9.14 -11.73 -7.72
CA LEU A 146 10.34 -11.64 -8.56
C LEU A 146 10.05 -11.89 -10.03
N GLU A 147 9.22 -12.89 -10.34
CA GLU A 147 8.76 -13.18 -11.70
C GLU A 147 7.97 -12.01 -12.29
N LEU A 148 7.08 -11.38 -11.52
CA LEU A 148 6.35 -10.19 -11.91
C LEU A 148 7.29 -9.01 -12.22
N CYS A 149 8.23 -8.73 -11.31
CA CYS A 149 9.22 -7.66 -11.50
C CYS A 149 10.10 -7.92 -12.74
N CYS A 150 10.61 -9.13 -12.88
CA CYS A 150 11.46 -9.56 -14.00
C CYS A 150 10.72 -9.48 -15.34
N GLY A 151 9.49 -9.99 -15.41
CA GLY A 151 8.66 -9.95 -16.61
C GLY A 151 8.27 -8.54 -17.04
N ALA A 152 7.99 -7.64 -16.09
CA ALA A 152 7.68 -6.24 -16.39
C ALA A 152 8.93 -5.43 -16.79
N CYS A 153 10.09 -5.78 -16.25
CA CYS A 153 11.34 -5.04 -16.44
C CYS A 153 12.23 -5.60 -17.57
N ASP A 154 11.84 -6.72 -18.19
CA ASP A 154 12.63 -7.41 -19.23
C ASP A 154 14.02 -7.83 -18.70
N VAL A 155 14.04 -8.48 -17.54
CA VAL A 155 15.25 -9.00 -16.90
C VAL A 155 15.03 -10.46 -16.55
N GLU A 156 16.01 -11.32 -16.78
CA GLU A 156 15.93 -12.73 -16.42
C GLU A 156 16.26 -12.95 -14.94
N LEU A 157 15.59 -13.89 -14.27
CA LEU A 157 15.86 -14.25 -12.89
C LEU A 157 16.93 -15.36 -12.85
N ALA A 158 17.98 -15.18 -12.05
CA ALA A 158 19.05 -16.17 -11.92
C ALA A 158 18.63 -17.40 -11.10
N HIS A 159 17.65 -17.24 -10.20
CA HIS A 159 17.19 -18.29 -9.30
C HIS A 159 16.02 -19.08 -9.86
N THR A 160 16.01 -20.36 -9.51
CA THR A 160 14.85 -21.23 -9.74
C THR A 160 13.78 -21.01 -8.66
N LYS A 161 12.55 -21.46 -8.95
CA LYS A 161 11.45 -21.38 -8.01
C LYS A 161 11.74 -22.15 -6.72
N GLU A 162 12.30 -23.35 -6.88
CA GLU A 162 12.63 -24.25 -5.77
C GLU A 162 13.70 -23.65 -4.85
N GLU A 163 14.67 -22.93 -5.41
CA GLU A 163 15.71 -22.25 -4.63
C GLU A 163 15.15 -21.13 -3.77
N ILE A 164 14.29 -20.28 -4.33
CA ILE A 164 13.67 -19.17 -3.58
C ILE A 164 12.71 -19.72 -2.52
N GLU A 165 11.86 -20.70 -2.85
CA GLU A 165 10.92 -21.29 -1.91
C GLU A 165 11.61 -22.06 -0.77
N ALA A 166 12.81 -22.59 -1.00
CA ALA A 166 13.62 -23.22 0.04
C ALA A 166 14.26 -22.22 1.01
N MET A 167 14.30 -20.93 0.69
CA MET A 167 14.85 -19.91 1.59
C MET A 167 13.89 -19.62 2.74
N PRO A 168 14.41 -19.18 3.90
CA PRO A 168 13.58 -18.62 4.96
C PRO A 168 12.66 -17.52 4.40
N ASN A 169 11.37 -17.60 4.71
CA ASN A 169 10.31 -16.70 4.24
C ASN A 169 9.98 -16.76 2.73
N GLY A 170 10.63 -17.63 1.95
CA GLY A 170 10.45 -17.66 0.49
C GLY A 170 9.12 -18.27 0.03
N ALA A 171 8.61 -19.26 0.76
CA ALA A 171 7.34 -19.92 0.50
C ALA A 171 6.12 -19.19 1.12
N GLU A 172 6.37 -18.17 1.94
CA GLU A 172 5.31 -17.42 2.63
C GLU A 172 4.51 -16.57 1.64
N MET A 173 3.20 -16.49 1.87
CA MET A 173 2.30 -15.70 1.03
C MET A 173 2.31 -14.25 1.51
N LEU A 174 2.86 -13.37 0.68
CA LEU A 174 2.97 -11.94 0.93
C LEU A 174 1.90 -11.20 0.10
N SER A 175 1.46 -10.03 0.59
CA SER A 175 0.38 -9.27 -0.04
C SER A 175 0.70 -7.78 -0.04
N VAL A 176 0.44 -7.11 -1.15
CA VAL A 176 0.64 -5.67 -1.37
C VAL A 176 -0.73 -4.98 -1.44
N TYR A 177 -1.04 -4.10 -0.49
CA TYR A 177 -2.34 -3.44 -0.35
C TYR A 177 -2.34 -1.99 -0.86
N PRO A 178 -3.50 -1.37 -1.14
CA PRO A 178 -3.58 -0.03 -1.75
C PRO A 178 -2.86 1.09 -0.97
N GLU A 179 -2.79 0.99 0.36
CA GLU A 179 -2.07 1.93 1.23
C GLU A 179 -0.60 1.51 1.39
N ASN A 180 0.12 1.35 0.28
CA ASN A 180 1.55 1.04 0.28
C ASN A 180 2.36 2.24 -0.25
N ASP A 181 3.63 2.30 0.14
CA ASP A 181 4.62 3.29 -0.33
C ASP A 181 5.48 2.72 -1.47
N ILE A 182 4.89 1.88 -2.34
CA ILE A 182 5.59 1.23 -3.45
C ILE A 182 5.32 2.02 -4.73
N GLU A 183 6.29 2.79 -5.19
CA GLU A 183 6.18 3.57 -6.42
C GLU A 183 6.72 2.81 -7.63
N THR A 184 7.80 2.04 -7.45
CA THR A 184 8.54 1.38 -8.54
C THR A 184 8.75 -0.11 -8.30
N TYR A 185 9.06 -0.88 -9.36
CA TYR A 185 9.44 -2.29 -9.20
C TYR A 185 10.71 -2.46 -8.36
N ARG A 186 11.58 -1.44 -8.33
CA ARG A 186 12.76 -1.40 -7.47
C ARG A 186 12.40 -1.40 -5.99
N ASP A 187 11.32 -0.70 -5.61
CA ASP A 187 10.82 -0.69 -4.24
C ASP A 187 10.25 -2.05 -3.85
N VAL A 188 9.56 -2.73 -4.79
CA VAL A 188 9.12 -4.13 -4.59
C VAL A 188 10.32 -5.03 -4.32
N LEU A 189 11.36 -4.96 -5.16
CA LEU A 189 12.59 -5.72 -4.96
C LEU A 189 13.23 -5.40 -3.60
N TYR A 190 13.18 -4.14 -3.18
CA TYR A 190 13.73 -3.72 -1.90
C TYR A 190 13.04 -4.42 -0.74
N PHE A 191 11.71 -4.38 -0.71
CA PHE A 191 10.94 -5.02 0.35
C PHE A 191 11.04 -6.55 0.32
N VAL A 192 11.06 -7.17 -0.88
CA VAL A 192 11.23 -8.62 -1.02
C VAL A 192 12.62 -9.06 -0.53
N ALA A 193 13.69 -8.31 -0.85
CA ALA A 193 15.03 -8.63 -0.37
C ALA A 193 15.15 -8.52 1.15
N GLN A 194 14.45 -7.55 1.79
CA GLN A 194 14.39 -7.50 3.25
C GLN A 194 13.71 -8.73 3.83
N VAL A 195 12.58 -9.17 3.27
CA VAL A 195 11.84 -10.36 3.74
C VAL A 195 12.71 -11.61 3.64
N LEU A 196 13.49 -11.73 2.55
CA LEU A 196 14.41 -12.84 2.34
C LEU A 196 15.75 -12.71 3.09
N GLY A 197 16.02 -11.59 3.77
CA GLY A 197 17.24 -11.37 4.54
C GLY A 197 18.51 -11.14 3.69
N GLY A 198 18.38 -10.57 2.49
CA GLY A 198 19.49 -10.39 1.54
C GLY A 198 19.47 -9.05 0.79
N PHE A 199 20.18 -9.01 -0.33
CA PHE A 199 20.18 -7.89 -1.28
C PHE A 199 20.15 -8.42 -2.72
N PHE A 200 19.58 -7.64 -3.63
CA PHE A 200 19.56 -7.98 -5.05
C PHE A 200 20.71 -7.30 -5.80
N CYS A 201 21.30 -8.02 -6.74
CA CYS A 201 22.28 -7.49 -7.68
C CYS A 201 22.06 -8.11 -9.07
N ILE A 202 22.54 -7.44 -10.11
CA ILE A 202 22.61 -8.04 -11.45
C ILE A 202 23.91 -8.83 -11.53
N ASN A 203 23.80 -10.12 -11.82
CA ASN A 203 24.95 -10.98 -11.98
C ASN A 203 25.70 -10.66 -13.29
N ARG A 204 26.81 -11.34 -13.52
CA ARG A 204 27.68 -11.06 -14.69
C ARG A 204 27.04 -11.40 -16.04
N GLU A 205 25.98 -12.20 -16.03
CA GLU A 205 25.21 -12.62 -17.20
C GLU A 205 24.03 -11.68 -17.49
N GLY A 206 23.78 -10.68 -16.64
CA GLY A 206 22.65 -9.77 -16.76
C GLY A 206 21.37 -10.24 -16.06
N CYS A 207 21.43 -11.29 -15.24
CA CYS A 207 20.26 -11.82 -14.53
C CYS A 207 20.15 -11.24 -13.11
N LEU A 208 18.94 -11.07 -12.61
CA LEU A 208 18.68 -10.65 -11.23
C LEU A 208 19.01 -11.81 -10.27
N GLU A 209 19.94 -11.58 -9.35
CA GLU A 209 20.42 -12.54 -8.36
C GLU A 209 20.22 -11.99 -6.94
N LEU A 210 19.64 -12.79 -6.06
CA LEU A 210 19.59 -12.53 -4.62
C LEU A 210 20.85 -13.08 -3.96
N ARG A 211 21.57 -12.22 -3.24
CA ARG A 211 22.71 -12.63 -2.42
C ARG A 211 22.42 -12.40 -0.95
N LYS A 212 22.86 -13.35 -0.12
CA LYS A 212 22.80 -13.28 1.33
C LYS A 212 24.19 -13.05 1.91
N TYR A 213 24.23 -12.39 3.06
CA TYR A 213 25.45 -12.27 3.84
C TYR A 213 25.80 -13.63 4.49
N GLY A 214 27.03 -14.11 4.29
CA GLY A 214 27.48 -15.39 4.82
C GLY A 214 28.70 -15.28 5.75
N ALA A 215 29.10 -16.38 6.38
CA ALA A 215 30.33 -16.43 7.19
C ALA A 215 31.48 -17.16 6.50
N ALA A 216 31.22 -17.90 5.41
CA ALA A 216 32.21 -18.76 4.77
C ALA A 216 33.20 -17.93 3.94
N PRO A 217 34.50 -17.90 4.30
CA PRO A 217 35.48 -17.13 3.56
C PRO A 217 35.83 -17.78 2.23
N VAL A 218 35.85 -16.98 1.17
CA VAL A 218 36.11 -17.44 -0.20
C VAL A 218 37.58 -17.26 -0.59
N LEU A 219 38.23 -16.24 -0.04
CA LEU A 219 39.63 -15.94 -0.36
C LEU A 219 40.37 -15.30 0.82
N GLU A 220 41.64 -15.68 0.97
CA GLU A 220 42.56 -15.03 1.89
C GLU A 220 43.41 -13.96 1.16
N VAL A 221 43.25 -12.70 1.55
CA VAL A 221 44.02 -11.57 1.00
C VAL A 221 45.28 -11.33 1.84
N LYS A 222 46.42 -11.76 1.28
CA LYS A 222 47.74 -11.61 1.90
C LYS A 222 48.24 -10.16 1.87
N GLY A 223 48.93 -9.75 2.93
CA GLY A 223 49.53 -8.42 3.07
C GLY A 223 50.34 -7.92 1.87
N LYS A 224 51.09 -8.81 1.20
CA LYS A 224 51.90 -8.49 0.02
C LYS A 224 51.10 -8.01 -1.22
N HIS A 225 49.80 -8.28 -1.27
CA HIS A 225 48.94 -7.90 -2.40
C HIS A 225 48.12 -6.62 -2.14
N ARG A 226 48.33 -5.99 -0.97
CA ARG A 226 47.63 -4.78 -0.53
C ARG A 226 48.54 -3.56 -0.73
N PHE A 227 48.05 -2.54 -1.43
CA PHE A 227 48.75 -1.26 -1.59
C PHE A 227 48.50 -0.33 -0.41
N SER A 228 47.25 -0.30 0.07
CA SER A 228 46.81 0.44 1.25
C SER A 228 45.70 -0.33 1.93
N SER A 229 45.61 -0.27 3.24
CA SER A 229 44.49 -0.85 3.99
C SER A 229 44.23 -0.09 5.27
N SER A 230 42.95 0.17 5.54
CA SER A 230 42.45 0.66 6.81
C SER A 230 41.50 -0.40 7.37
N PHE A 231 41.76 -0.84 8.59
CA PHE A 231 40.89 -1.76 9.33
C PHE A 231 40.37 -1.03 10.55
N SER A 232 39.08 -1.20 10.82
CA SER A 232 38.46 -0.68 12.03
C SER A 232 38.84 -1.56 13.24
N ASP A 233 38.80 -0.99 14.44
CA ASP A 233 39.13 -1.67 15.70
C ASP A 233 37.96 -2.43 16.32
N PHE A 234 36.81 -2.47 15.64
CA PHE A 234 35.58 -3.09 16.10
C PHE A 234 35.02 -4.07 15.06
N ILE A 235 34.18 -4.98 15.56
CA ILE A 235 33.42 -5.93 14.75
C ILE A 235 31.97 -5.46 14.70
N THR A 236 31.40 -5.44 13.51
CA THR A 236 29.98 -5.21 13.28
C THR A 236 29.25 -6.55 13.34
N ARG A 237 28.27 -6.63 14.25
CA ARG A 237 27.38 -7.78 14.44
C ARG A 237 25.97 -7.30 14.76
N TYR A 238 24.96 -8.05 14.36
CA TYR A 238 23.56 -7.75 14.62
C TYR A 238 22.97 -8.81 15.56
N THR A 239 22.32 -8.35 16.63
CA THR A 239 21.68 -9.23 17.65
C THR A 239 20.18 -9.00 17.75
N ALA A 240 19.67 -7.98 17.06
CA ALA A 240 18.26 -7.65 17.06
C ALA A 240 17.79 -7.10 15.72
N VAL A 241 16.50 -7.23 15.47
CA VAL A 241 15.77 -6.66 14.34
C VAL A 241 14.61 -5.85 14.89
N SER A 242 14.43 -4.63 14.38
CA SER A 242 13.24 -3.82 14.62
C SER A 242 12.44 -3.67 13.33
N SER A 243 11.16 -3.98 13.39
CA SER A 243 10.20 -3.77 12.29
C SER A 243 9.07 -2.87 12.76
N THR A 244 8.68 -1.89 11.97
CA THR A 244 7.56 -1.00 12.32
C THR A 244 6.27 -1.53 11.71
N ASN A 245 5.29 -1.80 12.56
CA ASN A 245 3.95 -2.18 12.14
C ASN A 245 3.11 -0.91 11.88
N LEU A 246 2.62 -0.75 10.66
CA LEU A 246 1.81 0.36 10.19
C LEU A 246 0.41 0.36 10.82
N ARG A 247 -0.15 -0.82 11.13
CA ARG A 247 -1.49 -0.96 11.73
C ARG A 247 -1.50 -0.54 13.19
N THR A 248 -0.54 -1.02 13.96
CA THR A 248 -0.42 -0.71 15.40
C THR A 248 0.45 0.51 15.67
N GLN A 249 1.17 1.00 14.66
CA GLN A 249 2.14 2.09 14.75
C GLN A 249 3.22 1.86 15.83
N THR A 250 3.48 0.59 16.16
CA THR A 250 4.50 0.19 17.13
C THR A 250 5.70 -0.42 16.43
N ALA A 251 6.90 0.00 16.83
CA ALA A 251 8.14 -0.68 16.46
C ALA A 251 8.29 -1.95 17.30
N GLU A 252 8.24 -3.10 16.65
CA GLU A 252 8.40 -4.39 17.30
C GLU A 252 9.85 -4.82 17.26
N TYR A 253 10.30 -5.28 18.41
CA TYR A 253 11.70 -5.55 18.68
C TYR A 253 11.89 -7.04 18.93
N TYR A 254 12.67 -7.68 18.07
CA TYR A 254 13.03 -9.09 18.18
C TYR A 254 14.53 -9.19 18.38
N ALA A 255 14.97 -9.81 19.47
CA ALA A 255 16.38 -9.92 19.82
C ALA A 255 16.74 -11.36 20.23
N LEU A 256 18.02 -11.68 20.06
CA LEU A 256 18.60 -12.91 20.59
C LEU A 256 18.67 -12.89 22.12
N GLU A 257 18.86 -14.05 22.75
CA GLU A 257 19.02 -14.16 24.21
C GLU A 257 20.11 -13.25 24.76
N THR A 258 21.20 -13.07 24.00
CA THR A 258 22.27 -12.13 24.31
C THR A 258 22.21 -10.96 23.33
N ASP A 259 21.73 -9.82 23.81
CA ASP A 259 21.60 -8.60 23.04
C ASP A 259 22.76 -7.62 23.30
N ASP A 260 23.87 -7.85 22.62
CA ASP A 260 25.13 -7.11 22.80
C ASP A 260 25.72 -6.59 21.48
N GLY A 261 24.93 -6.61 20.41
CA GLY A 261 25.25 -6.14 19.07
C GLY A 261 24.44 -4.91 18.64
N LEU A 262 24.30 -4.76 17.33
CA LEU A 262 23.46 -3.74 16.70
C LEU A 262 22.04 -4.25 16.46
N THR A 263 21.09 -3.33 16.39
CA THR A 263 19.73 -3.58 15.93
C THR A 263 19.61 -3.19 14.46
N MET A 264 19.19 -4.13 13.60
CA MET A 264 18.85 -3.82 12.20
C MET A 264 17.45 -3.21 12.15
N ASN A 265 17.31 -2.04 11.54
CA ASN A 265 16.01 -1.40 11.39
C ASN A 265 15.45 -1.66 9.99
N LEU A 266 14.35 -2.40 9.91
CA LEU A 266 13.66 -2.69 8.65
C LEU A 266 12.71 -1.56 8.23
N GLY A 267 12.41 -0.61 9.12
CA GLY A 267 11.43 0.44 8.88
C GLY A 267 10.02 -0.12 8.70
N VAL A 268 9.22 0.56 7.89
CA VAL A 268 7.89 0.12 7.47
C VAL A 268 8.03 -0.67 6.17
N ASN A 269 7.97 -2.00 6.25
CA ASN A 269 7.96 -2.86 5.07
C ASN A 269 6.52 -3.33 4.80
N PRO A 270 5.87 -2.93 3.67
CA PRO A 270 4.49 -3.30 3.33
C PRO A 270 4.22 -4.82 3.36
N LEU A 271 5.22 -5.64 3.01
CA LEU A 271 5.09 -7.11 2.97
C LEU A 271 5.09 -7.75 4.36
N LEU A 272 5.58 -7.02 5.39
CA LEU A 272 5.58 -7.47 6.78
C LEU A 272 4.38 -6.96 7.59
N GLN A 273 3.42 -6.26 6.96
CA GLN A 273 2.33 -5.57 7.68
C GLN A 273 1.11 -6.46 7.97
N PHE A 274 0.90 -7.52 7.19
CA PHE A 274 -0.30 -8.34 7.28
C PHE A 274 0.07 -9.80 7.56
N GLY A 275 -0.61 -10.39 8.53
CA GLY A 275 -0.36 -11.73 9.04
C GLY A 275 -0.75 -11.81 10.52
N LEU A 276 -0.84 -13.02 11.06
CA LEU A 276 -0.95 -13.21 12.50
C LEU A 276 0.33 -12.69 13.16
N GLU A 277 0.24 -12.19 14.40
CA GLU A 277 1.41 -11.73 15.16
C GLU A 277 2.50 -12.81 15.21
N GLU A 278 2.09 -14.07 15.31
CA GLU A 278 2.97 -15.24 15.29
C GLU A 278 3.71 -15.40 13.96
N THR A 279 3.02 -15.33 12.82
CA THR A 279 3.64 -15.41 11.48
C THR A 279 4.67 -14.30 11.30
N ARG A 280 4.34 -13.09 11.71
CA ARG A 280 5.25 -11.94 11.56
C ARG A 280 6.44 -12.03 12.49
N ARG A 281 6.26 -12.53 13.72
CA ARG A 281 7.37 -12.90 14.61
C ARG A 281 8.29 -13.90 13.91
N THR A 282 7.75 -14.98 13.34
CA THR A 282 8.54 -15.98 12.61
C THR A 282 9.30 -15.36 11.43
N LEU A 283 8.68 -14.49 10.64
CA LEU A 283 9.35 -13.78 9.54
C LEU A 283 10.54 -12.95 10.06
N CYS A 284 10.34 -12.20 11.14
CA CYS A 284 11.39 -11.36 11.73
C CYS A 284 12.50 -12.18 12.40
N GLU A 285 12.16 -13.30 13.05
CA GLU A 285 13.13 -14.23 13.66
C GLU A 285 13.98 -14.93 12.60
N ASN A 286 13.39 -15.29 11.44
CA ASN A 286 14.12 -15.84 10.30
C ASN A 286 15.10 -14.80 9.71
N ILE A 287 14.69 -13.54 9.58
CA ILE A 287 15.58 -12.45 9.15
C ILE A 287 16.70 -12.23 10.17
N LEU A 288 16.38 -12.28 11.47
CA LEU A 288 17.37 -12.18 12.54
C LEU A 288 18.37 -13.34 12.50
N ALA A 289 17.92 -14.55 12.20
CA ALA A 289 18.79 -15.71 12.05
C ALA A 289 19.80 -15.50 10.91
N ASP A 290 19.36 -15.02 9.76
CA ASP A 290 20.25 -14.68 8.63
C ASP A 290 21.24 -13.56 9.00
N LEU A 291 20.79 -12.53 9.72
CA LEU A 291 21.63 -11.41 10.16
C LEU A 291 22.62 -11.78 11.28
N SER A 292 22.28 -12.75 12.12
CA SER A 292 23.12 -13.17 13.26
C SER A 292 24.46 -13.77 12.83
N VAL A 293 24.53 -14.25 11.58
CA VAL A 293 25.74 -14.80 10.95
C VAL A 293 26.77 -13.70 10.67
N ILE A 294 26.34 -12.44 10.61
CA ILE A 294 27.18 -11.29 10.29
C ILE A 294 28.16 -11.01 11.43
N SER A 295 29.44 -11.24 11.15
CA SER A 295 30.56 -10.88 12.01
C SER A 295 31.69 -10.34 11.14
N TYR A 296 31.58 -9.06 10.79
CA TYR A 296 32.50 -8.42 9.84
C TYR A 296 33.31 -7.30 10.48
N VAL A 297 34.58 -7.22 10.09
CA VAL A 297 35.45 -6.08 10.41
C VAL A 297 35.37 -5.07 9.28
N PRO A 298 34.88 -3.84 9.53
CA PRO A 298 34.86 -2.81 8.50
C PRO A 298 36.28 -2.49 8.03
N PHE A 299 36.46 -2.45 6.72
CA PHE A 299 37.74 -2.21 6.11
C PHE A 299 37.62 -1.42 4.80
N ASP A 300 38.71 -0.79 4.43
CA ASP A 300 38.93 -0.17 3.13
C ASP A 300 40.31 -0.60 2.63
N SER A 301 40.37 -1.29 1.49
CA SER A 301 41.62 -1.83 0.96
C SER A 301 41.73 -1.63 -0.54
N SER A 302 42.90 -1.16 -0.98
CA SER A 302 43.28 -1.15 -2.39
C SER A 302 44.26 -2.28 -2.67
N THR A 303 43.93 -3.16 -3.61
CA THR A 303 44.69 -4.37 -3.91
C THR A 303 45.13 -4.42 -5.38
N ILE A 304 46.04 -5.35 -5.70
CA ILE A 304 46.44 -5.65 -7.10
C ILE A 304 45.23 -6.12 -7.92
N GLY A 305 44.21 -6.64 -7.25
CA GLY A 305 42.91 -6.93 -7.83
C GLY A 305 42.71 -8.40 -8.18
N ASN A 306 41.53 -8.94 -7.89
CA ASN A 306 41.07 -10.23 -8.39
C ASN A 306 39.72 -10.01 -9.10
N PRO A 307 39.65 -10.13 -10.45
CA PRO A 307 38.42 -9.93 -11.19
C PRO A 307 37.34 -11.01 -10.90
N ALA A 308 37.66 -12.10 -10.21
CA ALA A 308 36.67 -13.10 -9.79
C ALA A 308 35.86 -12.69 -8.54
N LEU A 309 36.33 -11.71 -7.77
CA LEU A 309 35.63 -11.22 -6.58
C LEU A 309 34.34 -10.48 -6.96
N ASP A 310 33.33 -10.62 -6.13
CA ASP A 310 32.01 -10.04 -6.34
C ASP A 310 31.40 -9.53 -5.01
N LEU A 311 30.29 -8.78 -5.09
CA LEU A 311 29.55 -8.31 -3.92
C LEU A 311 29.04 -9.48 -3.07
N GLY A 312 29.16 -9.37 -1.76
CA GLY A 312 28.77 -10.44 -0.83
C GLY A 312 29.87 -11.47 -0.55
N ASP A 313 31.00 -11.43 -1.27
CA ASP A 313 32.12 -12.35 -0.99
C ASP A 313 32.78 -12.03 0.35
N VAL A 314 32.96 -13.07 1.17
CA VAL A 314 33.63 -12.96 2.47
C VAL A 314 35.13 -13.23 2.29
N LEU A 315 35.95 -12.33 2.82
CA LEU A 315 37.39 -12.38 2.77
C LEU A 315 37.98 -12.55 4.16
N THR A 316 39.11 -13.24 4.23
CA THR A 316 40.00 -13.23 5.40
C THR A 316 41.27 -12.46 5.07
N PHE A 317 41.80 -11.73 6.05
CA PHE A 317 43.00 -10.93 5.87
C PHE A 317 44.13 -11.45 6.73
N SER A 318 45.29 -11.70 6.12
CA SER A 318 46.49 -12.13 6.83
C SER A 318 47.67 -11.18 6.66
N GLY A 319 48.41 -11.00 7.76
CA GLY A 319 49.67 -10.27 7.82
C GLY A 319 49.55 -8.84 8.35
N GLY A 320 50.48 -8.48 9.23
CA GLY A 320 50.71 -7.13 9.74
C GLY A 320 49.72 -6.68 10.82
N GLN A 321 48.50 -6.33 10.43
CA GLN A 321 47.48 -5.65 11.26
C GLN A 321 46.30 -6.56 11.64
N THR A 322 46.26 -7.80 11.15
CA THR A 322 45.14 -8.73 11.31
C THR A 322 45.66 -10.14 11.60
N ASP A 323 45.06 -10.83 12.56
CA ASP A 323 45.49 -12.16 13.05
C ASP A 323 45.01 -13.33 12.17
N GLY A 324 44.47 -13.07 10.97
CA GLY A 324 44.00 -14.10 10.04
C GLY A 324 42.63 -14.71 10.38
N THR A 325 42.09 -14.44 11.57
CA THR A 325 40.81 -14.96 12.07
C THR A 325 39.61 -14.08 11.76
N GLN A 326 39.84 -12.82 11.38
CA GLN A 326 38.79 -11.84 11.13
C GLN A 326 38.28 -11.94 9.69
N THR A 327 36.96 -12.05 9.56
CA THR A 327 36.23 -12.05 8.29
C THR A 327 35.70 -10.67 7.97
N ALA A 328 35.60 -10.35 6.68
CA ALA A 328 34.87 -9.18 6.23
C ALA A 328 34.23 -9.42 4.85
N CYS A 329 33.04 -8.87 4.65
CA CYS A 329 32.29 -9.00 3.41
C CYS A 329 32.57 -7.83 2.47
N ILE A 330 32.65 -8.09 1.16
CA ILE A 330 32.72 -7.02 0.16
C ILE A 330 31.33 -6.39 0.02
N THR A 331 31.18 -5.16 0.49
CA THR A 331 29.95 -4.37 0.36
C THR A 331 30.02 -3.35 -0.78
N SER A 332 31.23 -3.00 -1.20
CA SER A 332 31.50 -2.17 -2.37
C SER A 332 32.81 -2.57 -3.01
N ILE A 333 32.83 -2.56 -4.34
CA ILE A 333 33.95 -2.99 -5.17
C ILE A 333 34.10 -2.04 -6.36
N GLU A 334 35.32 -1.58 -6.59
CA GLU A 334 35.71 -0.78 -7.75
C GLU A 334 36.84 -1.50 -8.48
N HIS A 335 36.61 -1.84 -9.75
CA HIS A 335 37.61 -2.37 -10.67
C HIS A 335 38.04 -1.28 -11.64
N ARG A 336 39.27 -0.78 -11.53
CA ARG A 336 39.85 0.08 -12.58
C ARG A 336 40.47 -0.77 -13.69
N ILE A 337 40.06 -0.52 -14.93
CA ILE A 337 40.59 -1.18 -16.12
C ILE A 337 42.07 -0.82 -16.29
N GLY A 338 42.95 -1.82 -16.15
CA GLY A 338 44.40 -1.62 -16.16
C GLY A 338 44.95 -0.90 -14.92
N GLY A 339 44.19 -0.89 -13.83
CA GLY A 339 44.50 -0.17 -12.59
C GLY A 339 44.43 -1.07 -11.35
N ARG A 340 44.14 -0.45 -10.20
CA ARG A 340 43.97 -1.13 -8.91
C ARG A 340 42.51 -1.51 -8.69
N GLN A 341 42.27 -2.50 -7.84
CA GLN A 341 40.94 -2.80 -7.32
C GLN A 341 40.79 -2.19 -5.94
N SER A 342 39.68 -1.50 -5.67
CA SER A 342 39.31 -1.05 -4.33
C SER A 342 38.17 -1.91 -3.82
N ILE A 343 38.29 -2.41 -2.59
CA ILE A 343 37.28 -3.22 -1.92
C ILE A 343 37.01 -2.64 -0.54
N ARG A 344 35.73 -2.59 -0.16
CA ARG A 344 35.29 -2.00 1.11
C ARG A 344 34.27 -2.89 1.80
N CYS A 345 34.35 -2.92 3.12
CA CYS A 345 33.30 -3.41 4.02
C CYS A 345 32.89 -2.27 4.93
N VAL A 346 31.61 -1.90 4.87
CA VAL A 346 31.02 -0.92 5.79
C VAL A 346 30.56 -1.58 7.08
N GLY A 347 30.37 -0.78 8.13
CA GLY A 347 29.82 -1.25 9.39
C GLY A 347 29.91 -0.22 10.51
N LYS A 348 29.03 -0.37 11.51
CA LYS A 348 28.97 0.51 12.68
C LYS A 348 29.52 -0.18 13.93
N ASN A 349 30.02 0.63 14.85
CA ASN A 349 30.52 0.17 16.13
C ASN A 349 29.34 -0.01 17.10
N PRO A 350 29.10 -1.24 17.62
CA PRO A 350 28.04 -1.50 18.59
C PRO A 350 28.09 -0.59 19.82
N ARG A 351 29.29 -0.24 20.30
CA ARG A 351 29.47 0.62 21.49
C ARG A 351 29.03 2.06 21.25
N LEU A 352 29.22 2.59 20.05
CA LEU A 352 28.84 3.97 19.71
C LEU A 352 27.35 4.08 19.36
N ALA A 353 26.77 3.02 18.78
CA ALA A 353 25.34 2.99 18.46
C ALA A 353 24.44 3.00 19.71
N GLN A 354 24.88 2.39 20.82
CA GLN A 354 24.18 2.46 22.11
C GLN A 354 24.27 3.84 22.76
N ALA A 355 25.32 4.62 22.44
CA ALA A 355 25.54 5.97 22.94
C ALA A 355 24.76 7.04 22.13
N LYS A 356 23.46 6.82 21.86
CA LYS A 356 22.62 7.85 21.21
C LYS A 356 22.51 9.10 22.08
N SER A 357 22.82 10.25 21.50
CA SER A 357 22.68 11.58 22.13
C SER A 357 21.21 11.87 22.47
N LYS A 358 20.96 12.69 23.51
CA LYS A 358 19.60 13.15 23.87
C LYS A 358 18.85 13.78 22.68
N ASN A 359 19.57 14.38 21.72
CA ASN A 359 18.96 14.98 20.53
C ASN A 359 18.33 13.95 19.58
N ASP A 360 18.96 12.80 19.34
CA ASP A 360 18.42 11.80 18.41
C ASP A 360 17.17 11.12 18.98
N LYS A 361 17.13 10.95 20.31
CA LYS A 361 15.93 10.50 21.03
C LYS A 361 14.80 11.53 20.96
N ASN A 362 15.14 12.82 21.02
CA ASN A 362 14.16 13.90 20.90
C ASN A 362 13.60 14.03 19.47
N ILE A 363 14.41 13.80 18.43
CA ILE A 363 13.93 13.82 17.03
C ILE A 363 12.95 12.67 16.78
N SER A 364 13.26 11.46 17.27
CA SER A 364 12.33 10.32 17.17
C SER A 364 11.04 10.58 17.97
N GLY A 365 11.13 11.22 19.14
CA GLY A 365 9.96 11.64 19.92
C GLY A 365 9.13 12.74 19.23
N LEU A 366 9.78 13.67 18.53
CA LEU A 366 9.11 14.74 17.78
C LEU A 366 8.42 14.22 16.52
N LEU A 367 9.01 13.26 15.80
CA LEU A 367 8.34 12.57 14.68
C LEU A 367 7.07 11.87 15.16
N ASN A 368 7.15 11.10 16.25
CA ASN A 368 5.98 10.44 16.82
C ASN A 368 4.90 11.46 17.27
N GLN A 369 5.30 12.64 17.78
CA GLN A 369 4.36 13.72 18.13
C GLN A 369 3.74 14.41 16.92
N ILE A 370 4.46 14.54 15.80
CA ILE A 370 3.92 15.10 14.55
C ILE A 370 2.92 14.13 13.92
N GLU A 371 3.13 12.82 14.04
CA GLU A 371 2.20 11.82 13.50
C GLU A 371 0.93 11.65 14.34
N ALA A 372 1.01 11.83 15.66
CA ALA A 372 -0.16 11.87 16.55
C ALA A 372 -1.17 12.98 16.21
N GLY A 373 -0.76 13.99 15.41
CA GLY A 373 -1.64 15.07 14.97
C GLY A 373 -2.37 14.85 13.64
N LYS A 374 -2.14 13.73 12.94
CA LYS A 374 -2.73 13.48 11.61
C LYS A 374 -4.23 13.21 11.72
N ILE A 375 -4.98 13.82 10.80
CA ILE A 375 -6.42 13.61 10.64
C ILE A 375 -6.61 12.41 9.70
N GLY A 376 -7.25 11.36 10.18
CA GLY A 376 -7.69 10.23 9.35
C GLY A 376 -9.07 10.51 8.74
N ILE A 377 -9.26 10.14 7.47
CA ILE A 377 -10.53 10.28 6.75
C ILE A 377 -10.97 8.88 6.30
N HIS A 378 -12.09 8.40 6.83
CA HIS A 378 -12.74 7.17 6.39
C HIS A 378 -13.86 7.53 5.44
N THR A 379 -13.91 6.90 4.26
CA THR A 379 -14.96 7.16 3.26
C THR A 379 -15.81 5.92 3.05
N PHE A 380 -17.12 6.12 2.91
CA PHE A 380 -18.11 5.11 2.58
C PHE A 380 -18.76 5.51 1.25
N THR A 381 -18.94 4.54 0.37
CA THR A 381 -19.70 4.68 -0.86
C THR A 381 -20.64 3.50 -1.01
N ASN A 382 -21.89 3.78 -1.33
CA ASN A 382 -22.91 2.75 -1.57
C ASN A 382 -22.54 1.84 -2.76
N ALA A 383 -22.66 0.51 -2.58
CA ALA A 383 -22.47 -0.50 -3.63
C ALA A 383 -23.77 -1.00 -4.31
N SER A 384 -24.95 -0.77 -3.74
CA SER A 384 -26.24 -1.23 -4.27
C SER A 384 -27.32 -0.15 -4.23
N ALA A 385 -28.10 -0.03 -5.31
CA ALA A 385 -29.22 0.90 -5.36
C ALA A 385 -30.28 0.56 -4.28
N TYR A 386 -30.81 1.59 -3.62
CA TYR A 386 -31.84 1.46 -2.58
C TYR A 386 -33.13 2.16 -3.00
N THR A 387 -34.28 1.63 -2.59
CA THR A 387 -35.58 2.32 -2.70
C THR A 387 -36.06 2.66 -1.30
N ILE A 388 -36.35 3.94 -1.07
CA ILE A 388 -36.80 4.49 0.19
C ILE A 388 -38.30 4.79 0.09
N ALA A 389 -39.04 4.34 1.09
CA ALA A 389 -40.48 4.55 1.25
C ALA A 389 -40.79 4.91 2.71
N ASP A 390 -41.97 4.55 3.21
CA ASP A 390 -42.43 4.91 4.57
C ASP A 390 -41.79 4.08 5.71
N SER A 391 -40.82 3.21 5.40
CA SER A 391 -40.04 2.45 6.39
C SER A 391 -38.63 3.02 6.51
N ASP A 392 -38.05 2.97 7.71
CA ASP A 392 -36.67 3.39 7.96
C ASP A 392 -35.68 2.46 7.22
N VAL A 393 -34.94 2.99 6.25
CA VAL A 393 -33.94 2.24 5.49
C VAL A 393 -32.54 2.72 5.90
N ARG A 394 -31.66 1.79 6.30
CA ARG A 394 -30.25 2.10 6.58
C ARG A 394 -29.52 2.43 5.28
N ILE A 395 -29.04 3.66 5.16
CA ILE A 395 -28.37 4.16 3.94
C ILE A 395 -26.86 4.24 4.07
N ILE A 396 -26.35 4.49 5.29
CA ILE A 396 -24.92 4.63 5.60
C ILE A 396 -24.64 3.85 6.87
N SER A 397 -23.57 3.06 6.85
CA SER A 397 -22.99 2.44 8.05
C SER A 397 -21.48 2.59 7.96
N LEU A 398 -20.91 3.25 8.96
CA LEU A 398 -19.49 3.53 9.06
C LEU A 398 -18.96 2.98 10.38
N GLU A 399 -17.92 2.18 10.29
CA GLU A 399 -17.20 1.65 11.45
C GLU A 399 -15.85 2.37 11.56
N PHE A 400 -15.52 2.85 12.76
CA PHE A 400 -14.31 3.61 12.98
C PHE A 400 -13.78 3.45 14.41
N ALA A 401 -12.46 3.43 14.57
CA ALA A 401 -11.82 3.32 15.88
C ALA A 401 -10.85 4.49 16.11
N SER A 402 -10.86 5.08 17.30
CA SER A 402 -9.89 6.11 17.71
C SER A 402 -8.96 5.54 18.77
N SER A 403 -7.67 5.90 18.74
CA SER A 403 -6.72 5.50 19.80
C SER A 403 -6.79 6.38 21.05
N GLU A 404 -7.32 7.61 20.90
CA GLU A 404 -7.50 8.59 21.97
C GLU A 404 -8.94 9.12 21.99
N GLU A 405 -9.34 9.76 23.09
CA GLU A 405 -10.64 10.44 23.17
C GLU A 405 -10.58 11.69 22.27
N THR A 406 -11.30 11.65 21.15
CA THR A 406 -11.21 12.70 20.13
C THR A 406 -12.59 13.09 19.59
N HIS A 407 -12.64 14.26 18.96
CA HIS A 407 -13.82 14.75 18.26
C HIS A 407 -13.75 14.30 16.80
N VAL A 408 -14.87 13.82 16.30
CA VAL A 408 -14.99 13.26 14.96
C VAL A 408 -16.10 13.97 14.20
N GLN A 409 -15.89 14.26 12.93
CA GLN A 409 -16.85 14.95 12.08
C GLN A 409 -17.36 14.00 11.00
N PHE A 410 -18.68 13.83 10.95
CA PHE A 410 -19.36 13.09 9.90
C PHE A 410 -19.86 14.05 8.81
N PHE A 411 -19.59 13.68 7.56
CA PHE A 411 -20.09 14.31 6.35
C PHE A 411 -20.79 13.25 5.50
N GLY A 412 -22.01 13.49 5.06
CA GLY A 412 -22.74 12.62 4.16
C GLY A 412 -23.35 13.40 3.01
N GLN A 413 -23.34 12.83 1.83
CA GLN A 413 -24.07 13.31 0.67
C GLN A 413 -24.87 12.16 0.06
N VAL A 414 -26.16 12.35 -0.11
CA VAL A 414 -27.06 11.35 -0.69
C VAL A 414 -27.81 11.99 -1.86
N LEU A 415 -27.64 11.43 -3.06
CA LEU A 415 -28.42 11.78 -4.24
C LEU A 415 -29.68 10.92 -4.27
N VAL A 416 -30.85 11.55 -4.13
CA VAL A 416 -32.14 10.87 -4.11
C VAL A 416 -32.96 11.34 -5.31
N ASP A 417 -33.44 10.41 -6.14
CA ASP A 417 -34.46 10.69 -7.15
C ASP A 417 -35.84 10.45 -6.54
N VAL A 418 -36.62 11.51 -6.38
CA VAL A 418 -37.87 11.54 -5.61
C VAL A 418 -39.06 11.53 -6.56
N ALA A 419 -40.04 10.69 -6.28
CA ALA A 419 -41.38 10.73 -6.87
C ALA A 419 -42.40 11.02 -5.77
N ALA A 420 -42.93 12.25 -5.75
CA ALA A 420 -43.94 12.66 -4.79
C ALA A 420 -45.35 12.19 -5.24
N VAL A 421 -46.23 11.92 -4.28
CA VAL A 421 -47.62 11.54 -4.57
C VAL A 421 -48.40 12.77 -5.04
N GLN A 422 -48.93 12.74 -6.26
CA GLN A 422 -49.73 13.84 -6.82
C GLN A 422 -51.00 14.06 -6.01
N THR A 423 -51.34 15.33 -5.78
CA THR A 423 -52.54 15.72 -5.03
C THR A 423 -53.50 16.47 -5.93
N ASP A 424 -54.76 16.01 -6.00
CA ASP A 424 -55.83 16.67 -6.72
C ASP A 424 -56.35 17.86 -5.90
N ARG A 425 -56.35 19.06 -6.49
CA ARG A 425 -57.00 20.24 -5.92
C ARG A 425 -58.21 20.64 -6.75
N GLU A 426 -59.31 20.91 -6.07
CA GLU A 426 -60.53 21.46 -6.66
C GLU A 426 -60.71 22.91 -6.24
N ALA A 427 -60.92 23.82 -7.20
CA ALA A 427 -61.32 25.20 -6.93
C ALA A 427 -62.48 25.61 -7.84
N SER A 428 -63.35 26.50 -7.36
CA SER A 428 -64.46 27.03 -8.15
C SER A 428 -64.04 28.32 -8.88
N ALA A 429 -64.05 28.31 -10.21
CA ALA A 429 -63.91 29.52 -11.01
C ALA A 429 -65.29 30.21 -11.14
N LYS A 430 -65.39 31.49 -10.74
CA LYS A 430 -66.61 32.30 -10.87
C LYS A 430 -66.59 33.07 -12.19
N GLY A 431 -67.60 32.89 -13.03
CA GLY A 431 -67.82 33.68 -14.24
C GLY A 431 -69.27 34.14 -14.35
N SER A 432 -69.53 35.30 -14.96
CA SER A 432 -70.88 35.81 -15.18
C SER A 432 -71.30 35.68 -16.65
N ILE A 433 -72.51 35.17 -16.90
CA ILE A 433 -73.12 35.05 -18.22
C ILE A 433 -74.30 36.00 -18.29
N VAL A 434 -74.35 36.87 -19.31
CA VAL A 434 -75.42 37.86 -19.51
C VAL A 434 -76.43 37.32 -20.53
N ILE A 435 -77.70 37.17 -20.15
CA ILE A 435 -78.78 36.72 -21.06
C ILE A 435 -79.67 37.93 -21.42
N PRO A 436 -79.80 38.32 -22.70
CA PRO A 436 -80.71 39.38 -23.13
C PRO A 436 -82.15 38.86 -23.29
N SER A 437 -83.13 39.61 -22.78
CA SER A 437 -84.56 39.25 -22.80
C SER A 437 -85.26 39.77 -24.07
N ASN A 438 -85.90 38.88 -24.84
CA ASN A 438 -86.84 39.23 -25.92
C ASN A 438 -88.27 39.08 -25.41
N THR A 439 -89.06 40.14 -25.47
CA THR A 439 -90.46 40.19 -25.01
C THR A 439 -91.41 40.14 -26.21
N ASP A 440 -92.28 39.13 -26.30
CA ASP A 440 -93.37 39.07 -27.27
C ASP A 440 -94.67 38.63 -26.56
N GLY A 441 -95.70 39.49 -26.59
CA GLY A 441 -97.11 39.12 -26.38
C GLY A 441 -97.87 39.70 -25.17
N THR A 442 -98.43 40.92 -25.33
CA THR A 442 -99.75 41.44 -24.83
C THR A 442 -100.04 41.48 -23.31
N ALA A 443 -100.56 42.54 -22.67
CA ALA A 443 -101.13 43.85 -23.04
C ALA A 443 -101.23 44.79 -21.80
N GLU A 444 -101.17 46.11 -22.03
CA GLU A 444 -101.83 47.25 -21.30
C GLU A 444 -101.49 47.50 -19.80
N THR A 445 -101.13 48.68 -19.26
CA THR A 445 -101.03 50.09 -19.71
C THR A 445 -100.19 50.91 -18.69
N ASP A 446 -99.61 52.02 -19.17
CA ASP A 446 -99.02 53.20 -18.48
C ASP A 446 -97.54 53.18 -18.01
N GLY A 447 -96.70 53.87 -18.79
CA GLY A 447 -96.03 55.07 -18.28
C GLY A 447 -94.53 55.03 -17.96
N SER A 448 -93.70 55.18 -19.01
CA SER A 448 -92.36 55.80 -19.07
C SER A 448 -91.11 55.14 -18.46
N ASP A 449 -90.14 55.02 -19.36
CA ASP A 449 -88.67 54.96 -19.25
C ASP A 449 -87.94 53.61 -19.09
N GLU A 450 -87.09 53.40 -20.10
CA GLU A 450 -86.30 52.24 -20.46
C GLU A 450 -85.04 52.10 -19.57
N SER A 451 -84.83 50.90 -19.02
CA SER A 451 -83.51 50.27 -19.01
C SER A 451 -83.68 48.76 -19.04
N SER A 452 -83.23 48.14 -20.12
CA SER A 452 -83.25 46.71 -20.37
C SER A 452 -82.52 45.93 -19.27
N ASP A 453 -83.27 45.27 -18.38
CA ASP A 453 -82.72 44.37 -17.37
C ASP A 453 -82.19 43.11 -18.07
N SER A 454 -80.89 43.12 -18.38
CA SER A 454 -80.15 41.91 -18.71
C SER A 454 -79.91 41.12 -17.42
N VAL A 455 -80.34 39.86 -17.37
CA VAL A 455 -80.11 39.00 -16.21
C VAL A 455 -78.70 38.43 -16.31
N THR A 456 -77.81 38.85 -15.40
CA THR A 456 -76.50 38.25 -15.16
C THR A 456 -76.65 37.01 -14.29
N VAL A 457 -76.28 35.84 -14.80
CA VAL A 457 -76.20 34.59 -14.03
C VAL A 457 -74.75 34.35 -13.66
N GLU A 458 -74.45 34.30 -12.36
CA GLU A 458 -73.14 33.85 -11.85
C GLU A 458 -73.07 32.31 -11.94
N VAL A 459 -72.06 31.81 -12.64
CA VAL A 459 -71.80 30.38 -12.81
C VAL A 459 -70.49 30.05 -12.09
N GLU A 460 -70.55 29.07 -11.18
CA GLU A 460 -69.38 28.45 -10.56
C GLU A 460 -69.02 27.19 -11.34
N LEU A 461 -67.87 27.20 -12.01
CA LEU A 461 -67.31 26.04 -12.70
C LEU A 461 -66.25 25.39 -11.81
N PRO A 462 -66.40 24.11 -11.43
CA PRO A 462 -65.34 23.39 -10.73
C PRO A 462 -64.17 23.16 -11.68
N VAL A 463 -62.99 23.61 -11.27
CA VAL A 463 -61.71 23.37 -11.97
C VAL A 463 -60.89 22.43 -11.09
N THR A 464 -60.53 21.28 -11.64
CA THR A 464 -59.65 20.30 -11.01
C THR A 464 -58.31 20.29 -11.74
N TRP A 465 -57.21 20.48 -11.02
CA TRP A 465 -55.87 20.27 -11.58
C TRP A 465 -54.98 19.48 -10.60
N THR A 466 -54.08 18.68 -11.17
CA THR A 466 -53.09 17.88 -10.44
C THR A 466 -51.87 18.75 -10.13
N GLU A 467 -51.56 18.93 -8.85
CA GLU A 467 -50.28 19.50 -8.38
C GLU A 467 -49.34 18.37 -7.92
N ASP A 468 -48.05 18.56 -8.19
CA ASP A 468 -47.01 17.65 -7.67
C ASP A 468 -46.96 17.78 -6.14
N GLY A 469 -47.02 16.65 -5.43
CA GLY A 469 -46.99 16.64 -3.97
C GLY A 469 -45.64 17.07 -3.40
N MET A 470 -45.56 17.11 -2.07
CA MET A 470 -44.31 17.26 -1.34
C MET A 470 -44.02 15.96 -0.59
N ALA A 471 -42.92 15.30 -0.91
CA ALA A 471 -42.39 14.19 -0.14
C ALA A 471 -41.54 14.75 1.02
N GLU A 472 -41.67 14.20 2.21
CA GLU A 472 -40.90 14.60 3.39
C GLU A 472 -39.85 13.53 3.70
N ALA A 473 -38.56 13.91 3.62
CA ALA A 473 -37.43 13.05 3.93
C ALA A 473 -36.99 13.27 5.38
N ILE A 474 -37.10 12.23 6.20
CA ILE A 474 -36.77 12.24 7.62
C ILE A 474 -35.50 11.40 7.82
N VAL A 475 -34.48 11.99 8.44
CA VAL A 475 -33.20 11.34 8.72
C VAL A 475 -33.06 11.06 10.22
N THR A 476 -32.58 9.86 10.55
CA THR A 476 -32.25 9.45 11.91
C THR A 476 -30.80 8.99 11.99
N PHE A 477 -30.06 9.48 12.98
CA PHE A 477 -28.67 9.11 13.24
C PHE A 477 -28.61 8.14 14.44
N VAL A 478 -27.82 7.07 14.31
CA VAL A 478 -27.59 6.08 15.37
C VAL A 478 -26.08 5.96 15.59
N PHE A 479 -25.64 6.05 16.84
CA PHE A 479 -24.23 5.91 17.22
C PHE A 479 -24.10 4.81 18.28
N ASN A 480 -23.30 3.77 18.02
CA ASN A 480 -23.08 2.64 18.94
C ASN A 480 -24.38 2.03 19.51
N ASP A 481 -25.34 1.73 18.63
CA ASP A 481 -26.66 1.18 18.99
C ASP A 481 -27.60 2.14 19.77
N ASP A 482 -27.19 3.40 20.01
CA ASP A 482 -28.02 4.46 20.64
C ASP A 482 -28.53 5.49 19.60
N GLU A 483 -29.83 5.76 19.60
CA GLU A 483 -30.46 6.75 18.71
C GLU A 483 -30.22 8.18 19.19
N ILE A 484 -29.75 9.05 18.28
CA ILE A 484 -29.51 10.47 18.55
C ILE A 484 -30.82 11.26 18.39
N LEU A 485 -31.58 11.37 19.48
CA LEU A 485 -32.91 12.01 19.51
C LEU A 485 -32.91 13.54 19.35
N LEU A 486 -31.73 14.19 19.40
CA LEU A 486 -31.63 15.64 19.48
C LEU A 486 -31.63 16.32 18.10
N HIS A 487 -31.29 15.61 17.02
CA HIS A 487 -31.12 16.19 15.70
C HIS A 487 -31.72 15.30 14.60
N HIS A 488 -32.92 15.64 14.15
CA HIS A 488 -33.62 15.01 13.02
C HIS A 488 -33.81 16.05 11.91
N PRO A 489 -32.88 16.15 10.93
CA PRO A 489 -33.11 17.00 9.78
C PRO A 489 -34.25 16.40 8.95
N ALA A 490 -35.26 17.22 8.68
CA ALA A 490 -36.38 16.90 7.82
C ALA A 490 -36.40 17.90 6.65
N GLU A 491 -36.37 17.38 5.41
CA GLU A 491 -36.49 18.19 4.19
C GLU A 491 -37.77 17.84 3.42
N THR A 492 -38.32 18.81 2.71
CA THR A 492 -39.51 18.63 1.86
C THR A 492 -39.11 18.80 0.40
N TRP A 493 -39.41 17.79 -0.43
CA TRP A 493 -38.97 17.70 -1.83
C TRP A 493 -40.15 17.52 -2.79
N HIS A 494 -40.06 18.16 -3.95
CA HIS A 494 -40.93 17.89 -5.11
C HIS A 494 -40.36 16.75 -5.95
N SER A 495 -41.09 16.26 -6.94
CA SER A 495 -40.59 15.19 -7.82
C SER A 495 -39.36 15.63 -8.61
N GLY A 496 -38.30 14.82 -8.59
CA GLY A 496 -37.03 15.10 -9.26
C GLY A 496 -35.81 14.67 -8.45
N LYS A 497 -34.61 14.98 -8.98
CA LYS A 497 -33.33 14.64 -8.34
C LYS A 497 -32.92 15.70 -7.32
N HIS A 498 -32.76 15.28 -6.07
CA HIS A 498 -32.32 16.13 -4.95
C HIS A 498 -31.03 15.60 -4.34
N ILE A 499 -30.26 16.49 -3.73
CA ILE A 499 -29.05 16.16 -2.98
C ILE A 499 -29.30 16.51 -1.52
N LEU A 500 -29.24 15.49 -0.65
CA LEU A 500 -29.29 15.64 0.80
C LEU A 500 -27.86 15.73 1.35
N PHE A 501 -27.57 16.83 2.06
CA PHE A 501 -26.30 17.00 2.78
C PHE A 501 -26.51 16.72 4.27
N LEU A 502 -25.70 15.83 4.81
CA LEU A 502 -25.72 15.42 6.20
C LEU A 502 -24.42 15.85 6.87
N TYR A 503 -24.53 16.47 8.03
CA TYR A 503 -23.39 16.84 8.84
C TYR A 503 -23.71 16.59 10.31
N TYR A 504 -22.82 15.87 10.99
CA TYR A 504 -22.97 15.64 12.42
C TYR A 504 -21.60 15.62 13.13
N PRO A 505 -21.35 16.49 14.12
CA PRO A 505 -20.18 16.39 14.98
C PRO A 505 -20.43 15.35 16.07
N ILE A 506 -19.55 14.35 16.19
CA ILE A 506 -19.57 13.32 17.21
C ILE A 506 -18.55 13.71 18.30
N ASP A 507 -19.05 13.90 19.51
CA ASP A 507 -18.24 14.20 20.69
C ASP A 507 -18.06 12.93 21.55
N ASN A 508 -16.93 12.86 22.28
CA ASN A 508 -16.60 11.78 23.23
C ASN A 508 -16.53 10.38 22.59
N VAL A 509 -15.80 10.24 21.48
CA VAL A 509 -15.52 8.92 20.90
C VAL A 509 -14.69 8.10 21.88
N VAL A 510 -15.19 6.92 22.23
CA VAL A 510 -14.51 6.05 23.19
C VAL A 510 -13.24 5.48 22.54
N PRO A 511 -12.07 5.63 23.18
CA PRO A 511 -10.81 5.15 22.63
C PRO A 511 -10.71 3.62 22.67
N ASN A 512 -9.99 3.07 21.70
CA ASN A 512 -9.64 1.65 21.56
C ASN A 512 -10.83 0.69 21.40
N ILE A 513 -11.99 1.18 20.96
CA ILE A 513 -13.13 0.35 20.55
C ILE A 513 -13.58 0.70 19.13
N THR A 514 -14.17 -0.26 18.43
CA THR A 514 -14.85 -0.01 17.15
C THR A 514 -16.17 0.69 17.45
N ASN A 515 -16.29 1.93 16.98
CA ASN A 515 -17.53 2.69 17.05
C ASN A 515 -18.27 2.55 15.71
N THR A 516 -19.59 2.44 15.77
CA THR A 516 -20.46 2.35 14.60
C THR A 516 -21.32 3.61 14.50
N PHE A 517 -21.39 4.20 13.31
CA PHE A 517 -22.27 5.31 13.01
C PHE A 517 -23.14 4.96 11.82
N GLU A 518 -24.44 4.88 12.08
CA GLU A 518 -25.44 4.52 11.10
C GLU A 518 -26.39 5.68 10.82
N VAL A 519 -26.84 5.76 9.57
CA VAL A 519 -27.84 6.74 9.14
C VAL A 519 -29.02 6.00 8.52
N TYR A 520 -30.20 6.29 9.03
CA TYR A 520 -31.48 5.81 8.52
C TYR A 520 -32.20 6.96 7.81
N LEU A 521 -32.83 6.64 6.69
CA LEU A 521 -33.62 7.58 5.91
C LEU A 521 -35.00 6.99 5.64
N ARG A 522 -36.03 7.78 5.93
CA ARG A 522 -37.44 7.48 5.66
C ARG A 522 -38.04 8.58 4.81
N MET A 523 -38.97 8.22 3.92
CA MET A 523 -39.72 9.19 3.14
C MET A 523 -41.22 9.02 3.31
N ALA A 524 -41.87 10.09 3.77
CA ALA A 524 -43.33 10.19 3.87
C ALA A 524 -43.90 10.90 2.63
N ASN A 525 -45.09 10.48 2.17
CA ASN A 525 -45.81 11.08 1.02
C ASN A 525 -45.07 11.01 -0.34
N GLY A 526 -44.12 10.09 -0.50
CA GLY A 526 -43.41 9.84 -1.75
C GLY A 526 -42.55 8.58 -1.68
N THR A 527 -41.95 8.23 -2.81
CA THR A 527 -40.92 7.18 -2.90
C THR A 527 -39.66 7.77 -3.50
N GLY A 528 -38.49 7.23 -3.19
CA GLY A 528 -37.27 7.67 -3.86
C GLY A 528 -36.26 6.58 -4.04
N SER A 529 -35.46 6.75 -5.08
CA SER A 529 -34.41 5.81 -5.46
C SER A 529 -33.05 6.47 -5.34
N VAL A 530 -32.12 5.75 -4.71
CA VAL A 530 -30.69 6.11 -4.67
C VAL A 530 -29.96 5.13 -5.57
N ASP A 531 -29.31 5.64 -6.62
CA ASP A 531 -28.49 4.82 -7.53
C ASP A 531 -27.19 4.35 -6.85
N THR A 532 -26.59 3.28 -7.36
CA THR A 532 -25.26 2.81 -6.92
C THR A 532 -24.22 3.93 -7.04
N GLY A 533 -23.44 4.16 -5.97
CA GLY A 533 -22.50 5.27 -5.89
C GLY A 533 -23.13 6.66 -5.70
N GLY A 534 -24.46 6.74 -5.59
CA GLY A 534 -25.20 7.98 -5.31
C GLY A 534 -25.15 8.44 -3.85
N CYS A 535 -24.56 7.64 -2.96
CA CYS A 535 -24.35 7.98 -1.56
C CYS A 535 -22.86 7.90 -1.24
N ILE A 536 -22.30 9.02 -0.76
CA ILE A 536 -20.92 9.17 -0.33
C ILE A 536 -20.95 9.73 1.08
N ALA A 537 -20.26 9.09 2.01
CA ALA A 537 -20.09 9.60 3.36
C ALA A 537 -18.63 9.55 3.76
N ALA A 538 -18.23 10.43 4.67
CA ALA A 538 -16.90 10.47 5.21
C ALA A 538 -16.93 10.80 6.70
N ILE A 539 -16.11 10.11 7.47
CA ILE A 539 -15.84 10.41 8.87
C ILE A 539 -14.39 10.87 8.98
N SER A 540 -14.19 12.04 9.59
CA SER A 540 -12.87 12.66 9.73
C SER A 540 -12.58 12.98 11.19
N GLY A 541 -11.42 12.55 11.69
CA GLY A 541 -11.02 12.76 13.09
C GLY A 541 -9.52 12.63 13.30
N GLN A 542 -9.00 13.18 14.39
CA GLN A 542 -7.60 12.97 14.78
C GLN A 542 -7.41 11.57 15.39
N ALA A 543 -6.24 10.96 15.17
CA ALA A 543 -5.86 9.67 15.77
C ALA A 543 -6.79 8.48 15.40
N MET A 544 -7.34 8.53 14.19
CA MET A 544 -8.26 7.55 13.64
C MET A 544 -7.54 6.35 13.00
N ALA A 545 -7.98 5.13 13.30
CA ALA A 545 -7.49 3.86 12.73
C ALA A 545 -8.62 3.08 12.05
N ALA A 546 -8.29 2.34 10.98
CA ALA A 546 -9.26 1.70 10.09
C ALA A 546 -10.01 0.48 10.65
N ALA A 547 -9.55 -0.11 11.77
CA ALA A 547 -10.28 -1.13 12.52
C ALA A 547 -9.46 -1.56 13.76
N ALA A 548 -10.12 -1.75 14.90
CA ALA A 548 -9.56 -2.53 16.00
C ALA A 548 -9.73 -4.04 15.73
N ALA A 549 -9.00 -4.88 16.46
CA ALA A 549 -9.12 -6.33 16.40
C ALA A 549 -10.59 -6.77 16.56
N TRP A 550 -11.02 -7.72 15.73
CA TRP A 550 -12.37 -8.29 15.70
C TRP A 550 -12.91 -8.52 17.12
N ASP A 551 -14.02 -7.88 17.44
CA ASP A 551 -14.67 -7.87 18.76
C ASP A 551 -15.50 -9.13 19.04
N GLY A 552 -15.55 -10.07 18.08
CA GLY A 552 -16.33 -11.30 18.19
C GLY A 552 -17.85 -11.11 18.00
N LYS A 553 -18.33 -9.91 17.66
CA LYS A 553 -19.76 -9.64 17.43
C LYS A 553 -20.10 -9.97 15.97
N ILE A 554 -21.12 -10.81 15.78
CA ILE A 554 -21.70 -11.10 14.47
C ILE A 554 -23.13 -10.59 14.52
N ASN A 555 -23.40 -9.49 13.83
CA ASN A 555 -24.77 -8.98 13.65
C ASN A 555 -25.36 -9.61 12.38
N ILE A 556 -26.43 -10.39 12.56
CA ILE A 556 -27.20 -10.96 11.46
C ILE A 556 -28.56 -10.27 11.47
N GLU A 557 -28.83 -9.46 10.46
CA GLU A 557 -30.14 -8.84 10.24
C GLU A 557 -30.88 -9.62 9.16
N GLU A 558 -32.07 -10.13 9.50
CA GLU A 558 -32.99 -10.76 8.54
C GLU A 558 -34.29 -9.94 8.49
N THR A 559 -34.59 -9.34 7.34
CA THR A 559 -35.84 -8.60 7.14
C THR A 559 -36.92 -9.54 6.62
N THR A 560 -38.00 -9.73 7.37
CA THR A 560 -39.17 -10.54 6.91
C THR A 560 -40.40 -9.66 6.71
N ALA A 561 -41.21 -9.99 5.70
CA ALA A 561 -42.45 -9.27 5.44
C ALA A 561 -43.47 -9.52 6.57
N GLY A 562 -44.10 -8.46 7.07
CA GLY A 562 -45.09 -8.54 8.15
C GLY A 562 -46.24 -9.52 7.83
N PHE A 563 -46.56 -10.39 8.79
CA PHE A 563 -47.67 -11.34 8.67
C PHE A 563 -48.89 -10.86 9.49
N MET A 564 -50.09 -11.05 8.94
CA MET A 564 -51.33 -10.78 9.67
C MET A 564 -51.58 -11.85 10.73
N ILE A 565 -51.69 -11.45 12.00
CA ILE A 565 -52.31 -12.26 13.04
C ILE A 565 -53.81 -11.95 13.04
N GLY A 566 -54.57 -12.72 12.27
CA GLY A 566 -56.02 -12.63 12.20
C GLY A 566 -56.69 -13.99 12.31
N GLY A 567 -57.35 -14.26 13.44
CA GLY A 567 -58.43 -15.25 13.54
C GLY A 567 -58.07 -16.73 13.33
N GLY A 568 -57.02 -17.22 13.97
CA GLY A 568 -56.73 -18.66 14.05
C GLY A 568 -55.24 -18.92 14.23
N LEU A 569 -54.86 -19.57 15.32
CA LEU A 569 -53.48 -20.00 15.58
C LEU A 569 -53.05 -21.04 14.53
N GLN A 570 -52.50 -20.59 13.40
CA GLN A 570 -51.58 -21.38 12.60
C GLN A 570 -50.16 -20.88 12.92
N GLY A 571 -49.52 -21.53 13.89
CA GLY A 571 -48.09 -21.40 14.06
C GLY A 571 -47.39 -21.99 12.84
N LYS A 572 -46.68 -21.15 12.07
CA LYS A 572 -45.61 -21.64 11.19
C LYS A 572 -44.37 -21.78 12.04
N GLY A 573 -43.94 -23.02 12.26
CA GLY A 573 -42.64 -23.30 12.88
C GLY A 573 -41.53 -22.95 11.90
N TYR A 574 -40.69 -21.99 12.27
CA TYR A 574 -39.37 -21.82 11.68
C TYR A 574 -38.42 -22.75 12.43
N ALA A 575 -37.81 -23.69 11.72
CA ALA A 575 -36.76 -24.54 12.25
C ALA A 575 -35.49 -24.21 11.47
N GLU A 576 -34.66 -23.35 12.05
CA GLU A 576 -33.33 -23.10 11.53
C GLU A 576 -32.31 -23.78 12.44
N THR A 577 -31.42 -24.58 11.83
CA THR A 577 -30.37 -25.30 12.58
C THR A 577 -29.07 -24.56 12.37
N ILE A 578 -28.74 -23.65 13.29
CA ILE A 578 -27.43 -22.98 13.31
C ILE A 578 -26.45 -23.92 13.99
N LYS A 579 -25.48 -24.44 13.23
CA LYS A 579 -24.39 -25.27 13.75
C LYS A 579 -23.13 -24.40 13.84
N MET A 580 -22.81 -23.92 15.04
CA MET A 580 -21.54 -23.26 15.35
C MET A 580 -20.62 -24.24 16.08
N GLU A 581 -19.42 -24.47 15.53
CA GLU A 581 -18.29 -25.10 16.24
C GLU A 581 -17.18 -24.06 16.37
N THR A 582 -16.97 -23.56 17.59
CA THR A 582 -15.82 -22.69 17.94
C THR A 582 -15.30 -23.10 19.32
N MET A 583 -13.97 -23.25 19.46
CA MET A 583 -13.33 -23.54 20.75
C MET A 583 -13.42 -22.31 21.66
N GLU A 584 -14.12 -22.43 22.78
CA GLU A 584 -14.49 -21.32 23.67
C GLU A 584 -13.39 -20.85 24.62
N LEU A 585 -13.28 -19.53 24.78
CA LEU A 585 -12.65 -18.88 25.94
C LEU A 585 -13.18 -17.45 26.19
N VAL A 586 -14.50 -17.18 26.05
CA VAL A 586 -15.09 -15.88 26.46
C VAL A 586 -16.52 -16.06 27.00
N GLN A 587 -16.83 -15.38 28.12
CA GLN A 587 -18.16 -15.32 28.74
C GLN A 587 -19.20 -14.71 27.80
N LYS A 588 -20.36 -15.37 27.66
CA LYS A 588 -21.51 -14.88 26.90
C LYS A 588 -22.53 -14.20 27.82
N SER A 589 -22.94 -12.97 27.49
CA SER A 589 -24.25 -12.43 27.85
C SER A 589 -25.16 -12.49 26.63
N TYR A 590 -26.40 -12.92 26.82
CA TYR A 590 -27.41 -12.99 25.78
C TYR A 590 -28.49 -11.95 26.10
N SER A 591 -28.71 -11.00 25.17
CA SER A 591 -29.83 -10.07 25.23
C SER A 591 -30.50 -10.05 23.86
N ASP A 592 -31.77 -10.40 23.84
CA ASP A 592 -32.62 -10.36 22.65
C ASP A 592 -33.40 -9.05 22.68
N HIS A 593 -33.28 -8.21 21.65
CA HIS A 593 -33.97 -6.93 21.56
C HIS A 593 -34.80 -6.88 20.28
N VAL A 594 -36.13 -6.90 20.43
CA VAL A 594 -37.07 -6.73 19.33
C VAL A 594 -37.42 -5.25 19.22
N ALA A 595 -36.80 -4.55 18.29
CA ALA A 595 -37.10 -3.16 17.99
C ALA A 595 -38.29 -3.09 17.01
N ASP A 596 -39.53 -3.17 17.51
CA ASP A 596 -40.67 -2.47 16.89
C ASP A 596 -41.97 -2.48 17.71
N LYS A 597 -42.78 -1.43 17.54
CA LYS A 597 -44.10 -1.27 18.18
C LYS A 597 -45.19 -2.00 17.39
N TYR A 598 -45.73 -3.07 17.96
CA TYR A 598 -46.94 -3.73 17.43
C TYR A 598 -48.17 -2.82 17.55
N ALA A 599 -48.88 -2.58 16.45
CA ALA A 599 -50.22 -1.99 16.47
C ALA A 599 -51.23 -3.00 17.04
N ILE A 600 -51.50 -2.94 18.34
CA ILE A 600 -52.59 -3.70 18.98
C ILE A 600 -53.91 -2.96 18.69
N GLY A 601 -54.74 -3.57 17.83
CA GLY A 601 -56.09 -3.08 17.52
C GLY A 601 -57.03 -3.05 18.74
N ALA A 602 -57.82 -1.98 18.80
CA ALA A 602 -58.60 -1.52 19.95
C ALA A 602 -59.66 -2.48 20.49
N PHE A 603 -59.59 -2.81 21.79
CA PHE A 603 -60.76 -2.94 22.69
C PHE A 603 -60.31 -2.70 24.15
N CYS A 604 -60.48 -1.47 24.63
CA CYS A 604 -60.32 -1.12 26.04
C CYS A 604 -61.45 -1.70 26.90
N ARG A 605 -61.10 -2.30 28.04
CA ARG A 605 -61.77 -2.01 29.32
C ARG A 605 -60.83 -2.31 30.50
N PRO A 606 -60.59 -1.36 31.41
CA PRO A 606 -59.81 -1.60 32.63
C PRO A 606 -60.67 -2.39 33.63
N VAL A 607 -60.13 -3.51 34.13
CA VAL A 607 -60.69 -4.19 35.31
C VAL A 607 -59.95 -3.63 36.52
N VAL A 608 -60.70 -2.93 37.37
CA VAL A 608 -60.27 -2.54 38.72
C VAL A 608 -60.13 -3.84 39.52
N MET A 609 -58.92 -4.12 40.03
CA MET A 609 -58.73 -5.17 41.02
C MET A 609 -58.66 -4.51 42.39
N GLU A 610 -59.67 -4.79 43.20
CA GLU A 610 -59.76 -4.42 44.61
C GLU A 610 -58.54 -4.94 45.39
N GLN A 611 -58.02 -4.12 46.31
CA GLN A 611 -57.13 -4.55 47.38
C GLN A 611 -57.96 -5.16 48.51
N GLU A 612 -57.70 -6.43 48.82
CA GLU A 612 -58.01 -7.11 50.09
C GLU A 612 -56.97 -8.25 50.23
N VAL A 613 -56.19 -8.45 51.30
CA VAL A 613 -56.04 -7.87 52.66
C VAL A 613 -54.56 -7.83 53.00
#